data_AF-A0A8T1U2J0-F1
#
_entry.id   AF-A0A8T1U2J0-F1
#
_cell.length_a   1.000
_cell.length_b   1.000
_cell.length_c   1.000
_cell.angle_alpha   90.00
_cell.angle_beta   90.00
_cell.angle_gamma   90.00
#
_symmetry.space_group_name_H-M   'P 1'
#
loop_
_entity.id
_entity.type
_entity.pdbx_description
1 polymer ?
#
loop_
_entity_poly.entity_id
_entity_poly.type
_entity_poly.pdbx_seq_one_letter_code
_entity_poly.pdbx_strand_id
1 'polypeptide(L)'
;MTSKRGPHLMSFNGLHARLRSGKSNVNLKTMLVSHAFDDKSFDKRLFDLLDEPEQDFMRYCLSKCHIKSREFDSAYNEQLDSVVKRLKMLQGATTIGDDNPSIKKEMKQLLDKLYEKGVFSTNCFTQFKRLMKL
;
A
#
# COMPACT_ATOMS: atom_id res chain seq x y z
N MET A 1 -25.63 31.46 -33.45
CA MET A 1 -25.98 31.43 -32.01
C MET A 1 -27.40 30.87 -31.94
N THR A 2 -27.74 29.72 -31.35
CA THR A 2 -27.35 29.14 -30.06
C THR A 2 -27.57 27.62 -30.10
N SER A 3 -26.54 26.82 -29.82
CA SER A 3 -26.72 25.39 -29.52
C SER A 3 -27.00 25.25 -28.03
N LYS A 4 -28.24 24.88 -27.67
CA LYS A 4 -28.62 24.53 -26.29
C LYS A 4 -27.93 23.22 -25.92
N ARG A 5 -26.78 23.30 -25.24
CA ARG A 5 -26.22 22.16 -24.52
C ARG A 5 -27.12 21.89 -23.31
N GLY A 6 -28.02 20.91 -23.46
CA GLY A 6 -28.79 20.35 -22.33
C GLY A 6 -27.85 19.79 -21.26
N PRO A 7 -28.35 19.48 -20.05
CA PRO A 7 -27.52 18.98 -18.96
C PRO A 7 -26.84 17.71 -19.43
N HIS A 8 -25.51 17.73 -19.44
CA HIS A 8 -24.72 16.54 -19.73
C HIS A 8 -24.99 15.51 -18.61
N LEU A 9 -25.96 14.61 -18.83
CA LEU A 9 -26.22 13.49 -17.96
C LEU A 9 -25.08 12.48 -18.14
N MET A 10 -24.08 12.59 -17.28
CA MET A 10 -22.96 11.66 -17.25
C MET A 10 -23.39 10.47 -16.37
N SER A 11 -23.80 9.36 -17.00
CA SER A 11 -24.06 8.10 -16.26
C SER A 11 -22.75 7.34 -16.12
N PHE A 12 -22.33 7.12 -14.88
CA PHE A 12 -21.13 6.37 -14.55
C PHE A 12 -21.49 4.89 -14.34
N ASN A 13 -21.30 4.06 -15.37
CA ASN A 13 -21.60 2.61 -15.33
C ASN A 13 -20.48 1.78 -14.67
N GLY A 14 -19.82 2.35 -13.67
CA GLY A 14 -18.83 1.68 -12.83
C GLY A 14 -17.48 1.43 -13.49
N LEU A 15 -16.42 1.54 -12.68
CA LEU A 15 -15.08 1.09 -13.05
C LEU A 15 -15.01 -0.43 -12.84
N HIS A 16 -15.03 -1.21 -13.91
CA HIS A 16 -14.92 -2.67 -13.83
C HIS A 16 -13.45 -3.10 -13.67
N ALA A 17 -12.93 -3.04 -12.45
CA ALA A 17 -11.71 -3.77 -12.10
C ALA A 17 -12.08 -5.24 -11.81
N ARG A 18 -11.44 -6.21 -12.47
CA ARG A 18 -11.62 -7.64 -12.18
C ARG A 18 -10.38 -8.16 -11.46
N LEU A 19 -10.43 -8.20 -10.15
CA LEU A 19 -9.44 -8.91 -9.33
C LEU A 19 -9.74 -10.40 -9.45
N ARG A 20 -8.80 -11.18 -9.98
CA ARG A 20 -8.85 -12.64 -9.90
C ARG A 20 -8.13 -13.06 -8.61
N SER A 21 -8.80 -12.93 -7.47
CA SER A 21 -8.40 -13.56 -6.21
C SER A 21 -9.45 -14.60 -5.84
N GLY A 22 -9.03 -15.77 -5.36
CA GLY A 22 -9.92 -16.85 -4.90
C GLY A 22 -10.76 -16.48 -3.67
N LYS A 23 -10.55 -15.29 -3.10
CA LYS A 23 -11.29 -14.71 -1.98
C LYS A 23 -12.32 -13.69 -2.50
N SER A 24 -13.30 -14.15 -3.28
CA SER A 24 -14.30 -13.29 -3.94
C SER A 24 -15.28 -12.56 -3.00
N ASN A 25 -15.10 -12.65 -1.67
CA ASN A 25 -15.94 -11.96 -0.68
C ASN A 25 -15.25 -10.77 0.01
N VAL A 26 -13.97 -10.49 -0.26
CA VAL A 26 -13.29 -9.32 0.32
C VAL A 26 -13.39 -8.17 -0.69
N ASN A 27 -14.38 -7.29 -0.49
CA ASN A 27 -14.73 -6.29 -1.49
C ASN A 27 -13.79 -5.06 -1.42
N LEU A 28 -12.58 -5.20 -1.97
CA LEU A 28 -11.71 -4.07 -2.34
C LEU A 28 -12.50 -3.00 -3.11
N LYS A 29 -13.44 -3.43 -3.97
CA LYS A 29 -14.37 -2.55 -4.68
C LYS A 29 -15.27 -1.74 -3.75
N THR A 30 -15.85 -2.35 -2.72
CA THR A 30 -16.73 -1.65 -1.76
C THR A 30 -15.94 -0.63 -0.95
N MET A 31 -14.72 -0.98 -0.52
CA MET A 31 -13.83 -0.02 0.14
C MET A 31 -13.41 1.12 -0.80
N LEU A 32 -13.15 0.84 -2.08
CA LEU A 32 -12.80 1.88 -3.05
C LEU A 32 -13.98 2.80 -3.35
N VAL A 33 -15.18 2.23 -3.53
CA VAL A 33 -16.41 2.98 -3.82
C VAL A 33 -16.84 3.82 -2.62
N SER A 34 -16.77 3.30 -1.40
CA SER A 34 -17.06 4.07 -0.18
C SER A 34 -16.11 5.26 0.00
N HIS A 35 -14.82 5.08 -0.28
CA HIS A 35 -13.86 6.19 -0.25
C HIS A 35 -14.00 7.20 -1.39
N ALA A 36 -14.42 6.74 -2.58
CA ALA A 36 -14.50 7.59 -3.76
C ALA A 36 -15.84 8.32 -3.93
N PHE A 37 -16.96 7.75 -3.46
CA PHE A 37 -18.29 8.21 -3.87
C PHE A 37 -19.29 8.47 -2.72
N ASP A 38 -19.37 7.64 -1.68
CA ASP A 38 -20.51 7.72 -0.73
C ASP A 38 -20.16 8.39 0.62
N ASP A 39 -19.24 7.84 1.42
CA ASP A 39 -19.13 8.21 2.85
C ASP A 39 -17.72 8.54 3.36
N LYS A 40 -16.68 8.34 2.55
CA LYS A 40 -15.25 8.43 2.98
C LYS A 40 -14.90 7.56 4.19
N SER A 41 -15.80 6.70 4.66
CA SER A 41 -15.62 5.88 5.85
C SER A 41 -14.63 4.76 5.56
N PHE A 42 -13.51 4.76 6.27
CA PHE A 42 -12.58 3.64 6.24
C PHE A 42 -13.04 2.55 7.20
N ASP A 43 -13.12 1.30 6.70
CA ASP A 43 -13.32 0.14 7.56
C ASP A 43 -12.00 -0.61 7.73
N LYS A 44 -11.42 -0.50 8.93
CA LYS A 44 -10.18 -1.19 9.28
C LYS A 44 -10.31 -2.71 9.20
N ARG A 45 -11.46 -3.28 9.55
CA ARG A 45 -11.65 -4.74 9.53
C ARG A 45 -11.65 -5.25 8.10
N LEU A 46 -12.30 -4.53 7.19
CA LEU A 46 -12.24 -4.87 5.77
C LEU A 46 -10.83 -4.69 5.22
N PHE A 47 -10.11 -3.65 5.63
CA PHE A 47 -8.71 -3.44 5.25
C PHE A 47 -7.80 -4.60 5.69
N ASP A 48 -7.94 -5.05 6.93
CA ASP A 48 -7.14 -6.14 7.51
C ASP A 48 -7.42 -7.50 6.85
N LEU A 49 -8.56 -7.64 6.16
CA LEU A 49 -8.92 -8.83 5.38
C LEU A 49 -8.34 -8.82 3.95
N LEU A 50 -7.92 -7.66 3.45
CA LEU A 50 -7.31 -7.54 2.13
C LEU A 50 -5.92 -8.16 2.13
N ASP A 51 -5.59 -8.84 1.03
CA ASP A 51 -4.23 -9.28 0.82
C ASP A 51 -3.35 -8.08 0.44
N GLU A 52 -2.04 -8.19 0.69
CA GLU A 52 -1.09 -7.10 0.45
C GLU A 52 -1.17 -6.49 -0.98
N PRO A 53 -1.32 -7.28 -2.07
CA PRO A 53 -1.49 -6.71 -3.41
C PRO A 53 -2.78 -5.87 -3.56
N GLU A 54 -3.84 -6.23 -2.83
CA GLU A 54 -5.11 -5.51 -2.87
C GLU A 54 -5.01 -4.19 -2.12
N GLN A 55 -4.30 -4.16 -0.98
CA GLN A 55 -3.99 -2.94 -0.23
C GLN A 55 -3.12 -1.98 -1.06
N ASP A 56 -2.10 -2.50 -1.75
CA ASP A 56 -1.24 -1.72 -2.63
C ASP A 56 -2.01 -1.14 -3.82
N PHE A 57 -2.88 -1.94 -4.44
CA PHE A 57 -3.77 -1.48 -5.49
C PHE A 57 -4.71 -0.37 -5.00
N MET A 58 -5.24 -0.50 -3.79
CA MET A 58 -6.08 0.52 -3.17
C MET A 58 -5.33 1.84 -3.01
N ARG A 59 -4.11 1.79 -2.47
CA ARG A 59 -3.24 2.96 -2.31
C ARG A 59 -2.95 3.63 -3.64
N TYR A 60 -2.67 2.83 -4.68
CA TYR A 60 -2.47 3.32 -6.03
C TYR A 60 -3.71 4.07 -6.55
N CYS A 61 -4.89 3.48 -6.43
CA CYS A 61 -6.15 4.10 -6.87
C CYS A 61 -6.45 5.40 -6.12
N LEU A 62 -6.35 5.40 -4.78
CA LEU A 62 -6.58 6.60 -3.96
C LEU A 62 -5.60 7.73 -4.35
N SER A 63 -4.32 7.40 -4.55
CA SER A 63 -3.28 8.35 -4.98
C SER A 63 -3.59 8.93 -6.36
N LYS A 64 -3.92 8.09 -7.36
CA LYS A 64 -4.22 8.54 -8.73
C LYS A 64 -5.51 9.36 -8.83
N CYS A 65 -6.49 9.08 -7.99
CA CYS A 65 -7.74 9.82 -7.93
C CYS A 65 -7.66 11.05 -7.00
N HIS A 66 -6.50 11.34 -6.39
CA HIS A 66 -6.32 12.40 -5.40
C HIS A 66 -7.31 12.32 -4.21
N ILE A 67 -7.74 11.11 -3.86
CA ILE A 67 -8.62 10.85 -2.73
C ILE A 67 -7.75 10.74 -1.48
N LYS A 68 -7.97 11.66 -0.53
CA LYS A 68 -7.31 11.60 0.79
C LYS A 68 -8.14 10.74 1.74
N SER A 69 -7.53 9.72 2.33
CA SER A 69 -8.14 8.91 3.37
C SER A 69 -7.15 8.75 4.53
N ARG A 70 -7.31 9.57 5.56
CA ARG A 70 -6.40 9.61 6.72
C ARG A 70 -6.35 8.26 7.45
N GLU A 71 -7.50 7.62 7.57
CA GLU A 71 -7.64 6.35 8.28
C GLU A 71 -7.00 5.20 7.49
N PHE A 72 -7.19 5.18 6.17
CA PHE A 72 -6.47 4.27 5.27
C PHE A 72 -4.97 4.50 5.36
N ASP A 73 -4.51 5.76 5.25
CA ASP A 73 -3.09 6.09 5.33
C ASP A 73 -2.50 5.65 6.68
N SER A 74 -3.25 5.80 7.78
CA SER A 74 -2.84 5.34 9.10
C SER A 74 -2.68 3.82 9.15
N ALA A 75 -3.69 3.06 8.69
CA ALA A 75 -3.65 1.60 8.72
C ALA A 75 -2.58 1.03 7.79
N TYR A 76 -2.41 1.61 6.60
CA TYR A 76 -1.35 1.23 5.66
C TYR A 76 0.05 1.55 6.24
N ASN A 77 0.21 2.69 6.92
CA ASN A 77 1.47 3.03 7.58
C ASN A 77 1.76 2.14 8.80
N GLU A 78 0.75 1.70 9.56
CA GLU A 78 0.93 0.71 10.64
C GLU A 78 1.56 -0.59 10.11
N GLN A 79 1.14 -1.04 8.93
CA GLN A 79 1.74 -2.21 8.28
C GLN A 79 3.19 -1.96 7.89
N LEU A 80 3.50 -0.82 7.27
CA LEU A 80 4.87 -0.44 6.95
C LEU A 80 5.76 -0.35 8.20
N ASP A 81 5.26 0.23 9.27
CA ASP A 81 5.96 0.35 10.54
C ASP A 81 6.32 -1.00 11.14
N SER A 82 5.46 -2.01 10.98
CA SER A 82 5.77 -3.38 11.42
C SER A 82 6.98 -3.95 10.67
N VAL A 83 7.07 -3.71 9.37
CA VAL A 83 8.19 -4.12 8.51
C VAL A 83 9.47 -3.36 8.91
N VAL A 84 9.36 -2.05 9.15
CA VAL A 84 10.50 -1.22 9.60
C VAL A 84 10.99 -1.67 10.99
N LYS A 85 10.10 -1.99 11.93
CA LYS A 85 10.46 -2.51 13.24
C LYS A 85 11.20 -3.83 13.14
N ARG A 86 10.72 -4.77 12.30
CA ARG A 86 11.40 -6.05 12.05
C ARG A 86 12.80 -5.82 11.46
N LEU A 87 12.92 -4.92 10.49
CA LEU A 87 14.22 -4.57 9.91
C LEU A 87 15.20 -4.02 10.96
N LYS A 88 14.74 -3.12 11.85
CA LYS A 88 15.55 -2.58 12.96
C LYS A 88 15.99 -3.66 13.95
N MET A 89 15.10 -4.61 14.28
CA MET A 89 15.45 -5.73 15.15
C MET A 89 16.54 -6.61 14.54
N LEU A 90 16.41 -6.95 13.25
CA LEU A 90 17.42 -7.73 12.53
C LEU A 90 18.75 -6.98 12.43
N GLN A 91 18.71 -5.66 12.20
CA GLN A 91 19.90 -4.82 12.24
C GLN A 91 20.56 -4.87 13.62
N GLY A 92 19.78 -4.78 14.70
CA GLY A 92 20.28 -4.93 16.07
C GLY A 92 20.98 -6.28 16.30
N ALA A 93 20.37 -7.38 15.84
CA ALA A 93 20.96 -8.72 15.92
C ALA A 93 22.32 -8.78 15.17
N THR A 94 22.39 -8.27 13.95
CA THR A 94 23.68 -8.21 13.20
C THR A 94 24.73 -7.34 13.89
N THR A 95 24.31 -6.28 14.60
CA THR A 95 25.22 -5.37 15.31
C THR A 95 25.82 -6.02 16.56
N ILE A 96 25.08 -6.93 17.20
CA ILE A 96 25.52 -7.69 18.39
C ILE A 96 26.42 -8.88 17.98
N GLY A 97 26.60 -9.14 16.68
CA GLY A 97 27.47 -10.19 16.15
C GLY A 97 26.75 -11.47 15.75
N ASP A 98 25.42 -11.44 15.57
CA ASP A 98 24.70 -12.56 14.95
C ASP A 98 24.96 -12.59 13.44
N ASP A 99 25.89 -13.46 13.03
CA ASP A 99 26.31 -13.64 11.65
C ASP A 99 25.48 -14.65 10.85
N ASN A 100 24.28 -15.02 11.35
CA ASN A 100 23.44 -15.97 10.65
C ASN A 100 23.08 -15.46 9.23
N PRO A 101 23.45 -16.20 8.16
CA PRO A 101 23.17 -15.78 6.78
C PRO A 101 21.68 -15.63 6.48
N SER A 102 20.80 -16.27 7.27
CA SER A 102 19.35 -16.09 7.17
C SER A 102 18.90 -14.66 7.49
N ILE A 103 19.56 -13.98 8.44
CA ILE A 103 19.25 -12.61 8.84
C ILE A 103 19.55 -11.63 7.70
N LYS A 104 20.72 -11.75 7.07
CA LYS A 104 21.08 -10.93 5.89
C LYS A 104 20.09 -11.12 4.75
N LYS A 105 19.64 -12.35 4.51
CA LYS A 105 18.63 -12.66 3.50
C LYS A 105 17.28 -12.01 3.83
N GLU A 106 16.81 -12.14 5.06
CA GLU A 106 15.55 -11.54 5.51
C GLU A 106 15.61 -10.01 5.43
N MET A 107 16.69 -9.38 5.92
CA MET A 107 16.88 -7.93 5.83
C MET A 107 16.84 -7.43 4.39
N LYS A 108 17.47 -8.14 3.44
CA LYS A 108 17.42 -7.79 2.02
C LYS A 108 15.99 -7.83 1.47
N GLN A 109 15.24 -8.87 1.79
CA GLN A 109 13.84 -9.01 1.37
C GLN A 109 12.96 -7.89 1.92
N LEU A 110 13.11 -7.53 3.21
CA LEU A 110 12.34 -6.44 3.81
C LEU A 110 12.74 -5.08 3.23
N LEU A 111 14.02 -4.87 2.93
CA LEU A 111 14.50 -3.64 2.29
C LEU A 111 13.94 -3.49 0.88
N ASP A 112 14.02 -4.54 0.06
CA ASP A 112 13.48 -4.54 -1.31
C ASP A 112 11.97 -4.25 -1.28
N LYS A 113 11.23 -4.88 -0.34
CA LYS A 113 9.80 -4.63 -0.10
C LYS A 113 9.49 -3.17 0.25
N LEU A 114 10.24 -2.55 1.17
CA LEU A 114 10.04 -1.14 1.55
C LEU A 114 10.37 -0.18 0.41
N TYR A 115 11.33 -0.52 -0.44
CA TYR A 115 11.67 0.24 -1.63
C TYR A 115 10.55 0.18 -2.68
N GLU A 116 10.01 -1.01 -2.97
CA GLU A 116 8.88 -1.18 -3.87
C GLU A 116 7.64 -0.40 -3.42
N LYS A 117 7.41 -0.31 -2.09
CA LYS A 117 6.32 0.48 -1.50
C LYS A 117 6.58 1.99 -1.42
N GLY A 118 7.71 2.45 -1.94
CA GLY A 118 8.08 3.88 -2.00
C GLY A 118 8.35 4.52 -0.64
N VAL A 119 8.67 3.72 0.39
CA VAL A 119 8.97 4.22 1.75
C VAL A 119 10.32 4.94 1.78
N PHE A 120 11.27 4.49 0.96
CA PHE A 120 12.59 5.10 0.84
C PHE A 120 12.73 5.83 -0.49
N SER A 121 13.43 6.97 -0.45
CA SER A 121 14.04 7.50 -1.67
C SER A 121 15.13 6.55 -2.15
N THR A 122 15.39 6.54 -3.46
CA THR A 122 16.44 5.75 -4.10
C THR A 122 17.81 5.95 -3.41
N ASN A 123 18.07 7.17 -2.94
CA ASN A 123 19.30 7.52 -2.22
C ASN A 123 19.38 6.87 -0.84
N CYS A 124 18.30 6.90 -0.04
CA CYS A 124 18.25 6.23 1.27
C CYS A 124 18.41 4.71 1.15
N PHE A 125 17.75 4.11 0.16
CA PHE A 125 17.86 2.68 -0.11
C PHE A 125 19.28 2.27 -0.49
N THR A 126 19.93 3.05 -1.36
CA THR A 126 21.30 2.77 -1.81
C THR A 126 22.32 2.90 -0.67
N GLN A 127 22.14 3.89 0.22
CA GLN A 127 22.98 4.03 1.42
C GLN A 127 22.79 2.86 2.38
N PHE A 128 21.55 2.41 2.60
CA PHE A 128 21.26 1.27 3.46
C PHE A 128 21.87 -0.04 2.92
N LYS A 129 21.75 -0.31 1.62
CA LYS A 129 22.40 -1.49 1.00
C LYS A 129 23.91 -1.48 1.18
N ARG A 130 24.55 -0.32 1.00
CA ARG A 130 26.00 -0.16 1.21
C ARG A 130 26.42 -0.40 2.67
N LEU A 131 25.70 0.16 3.63
CA LEU A 131 25.98 -0.01 5.06
C LEU A 131 25.85 -1.47 5.51
N MET A 132 24.87 -2.19 4.97
CA MET A 132 24.60 -3.58 5.30
C MET A 132 25.48 -4.59 4.54
N LYS A 133 26.35 -4.13 3.62
CA LYS A 133 27.14 -4.98 2.71
C LYS A 133 26.28 -6.04 1.99
N LEU A 134 25.06 -5.66 1.59
CA LEU A 134 24.06 -6.52 0.93
C LEU A 134 24.08 -6.47 -0.61
#